data_AF-A0A965IZX8-F1
#
_entry.id   AF-A0A965IZX8-F1
#
_cell.length_a   1.000
_cell.length_b   1.000
_cell.length_c   1.000
_cell.angle_alpha   90.00
_cell.angle_beta   90.00
_cell.angle_gamma   90.00
#
_symmetry.space_group_name_H-M   'P 1'
#
loop_
_entity.id
_entity.type
_entity.pdbx_description
1 polymer ?
#
loop_
_entity_poly.entity_id
_entity_poly.type
_entity_poly.pdbx_seq_one_letter_code
_entity_poly.pdbx_strand_id
1 'polypeptide(L)'
;MGIAVGLVLIGMGLSGGTTGREAQKLPAAIEDINPGPGDEVLRQSQVFVDFIDGYEATLMIDGIELPVTRLDELTSNGATPRPGAQVDIPPTAIYDPGNYTISFVPQDGAPITEFAQGVHKATVTYWKVIDGKDKAKSFSWEFEAN
;
A
#
# COMPACT_ATOMS: atom_id res chain seq x y z
N MET A 1 -58.27 -4.07 -16.02
CA MET A 1 -56.81 -4.22 -16.13
C MET A 1 -56.16 -3.24 -15.16
N GLY A 2 -55.39 -3.73 -14.21
CA GLY A 2 -54.72 -2.92 -13.19
C GLY A 2 -54.28 -3.77 -12.00
N ILE A 3 -53.39 -4.73 -12.23
CA ILE A 3 -52.60 -5.34 -11.17
C ILE A 3 -51.28 -4.57 -11.11
N ALA A 4 -50.91 -4.08 -9.93
CA ALA A 4 -49.52 -4.06 -9.48
C ALA A 4 -49.48 -3.96 -7.95
N VAL A 5 -49.38 -5.13 -7.33
CA VAL A 5 -48.84 -5.37 -6.00
C VAL A 5 -47.32 -5.16 -6.06
N GLY A 6 -46.71 -4.61 -5.01
CA GLY A 6 -45.27 -4.76 -4.79
C GLY A 6 -44.63 -3.76 -3.83
N LEU A 7 -44.77 -4.00 -2.54
CA LEU A 7 -43.87 -3.50 -1.49
C LEU A 7 -42.48 -4.13 -1.66
N VAL A 8 -41.39 -3.35 -1.64
CA VAL A 8 -40.10 -3.79 -1.07
C VAL A 8 -39.40 -2.60 -0.39
N LEU A 9 -39.01 -2.84 0.86
CA LEU A 9 -38.22 -2.00 1.76
C LEU A 9 -36.77 -1.90 1.26
N ILE A 10 -36.18 -0.71 1.22
CA ILE A 10 -34.72 -0.58 1.19
C ILE A 10 -34.26 -0.50 2.65
N GLY A 11 -33.74 -1.63 3.12
CA GLY A 11 -33.09 -1.78 4.41
C GLY A 11 -31.78 -1.00 4.50
N MET A 12 -31.42 -0.68 5.74
CA MET A 12 -30.22 0.02 6.16
C MET A 12 -28.93 -0.51 5.52
N GLY A 13 -28.11 0.39 5.00
CA GLY A 13 -26.68 0.18 4.79
C GLY A 13 -25.88 0.97 5.83
N LEU A 14 -25.86 0.49 7.08
CA LEU A 14 -24.82 0.88 8.04
C LEU A 14 -23.70 -0.16 7.93
N SER A 15 -22.73 0.12 7.06
CA SER A 15 -21.44 -0.55 7.04
C SER A 15 -20.42 0.51 7.43
N GLY A 16 -20.19 0.72 8.73
CA GLY A 16 -19.11 0.01 9.38
C GLY A 16 -17.77 0.71 9.14
N GLY A 17 -17.64 2.00 9.50
CA GLY A 17 -16.38 2.75 9.45
C GLY A 17 -15.32 2.29 10.47
N THR A 18 -15.37 1.02 10.89
CA THR A 18 -14.47 0.40 11.89
C THR A 18 -14.07 -1.04 11.54
N THR A 19 -14.50 -1.59 10.41
CA THR A 19 -14.12 -2.96 10.00
C THR A 19 -12.89 -2.93 9.08
N GLY A 20 -11.70 -2.92 9.67
CA GLY A 20 -10.45 -3.12 8.93
C GLY A 20 -9.27 -3.28 9.88
N ARG A 21 -8.96 -2.23 10.65
CA ARG A 21 -7.81 -2.17 11.58
C ARG A 21 -7.81 -3.25 12.67
N GLU A 22 -8.95 -3.46 13.34
CA GLU A 22 -9.08 -4.44 14.44
C GLU A 22 -9.06 -5.90 13.96
N ALA A 23 -9.55 -6.16 12.73
CA ALA A 23 -9.59 -7.51 12.16
C ALA A 23 -8.20 -7.97 11.68
N GLN A 24 -7.38 -7.02 11.21
CA GLN A 24 -6.06 -7.29 10.61
C GLN A 24 -4.92 -7.35 11.64
N LYS A 25 -5.17 -6.98 12.90
CA LYS A 25 -4.17 -6.97 13.99
C LYS A 25 -2.88 -6.23 13.60
N LEU A 26 -3.03 -5.06 12.96
CA LEU A 26 -1.89 -4.25 12.55
C LEU A 26 -1.07 -3.77 13.77
N PRO A 27 0.26 -3.71 13.68
CA PRO A 27 1.09 -3.07 14.69
C PRO A 27 0.68 -1.60 14.86
N ALA A 28 0.79 -1.06 16.07
CA ALA A 28 0.43 0.32 16.38
C ALA A 28 1.16 1.41 15.56
N ALA A 29 2.23 1.05 14.83
CA ALA A 29 2.96 1.95 13.95
C ALA A 29 2.35 2.04 12.54
N ILE A 30 1.46 1.11 12.17
CA ILE A 30 0.86 1.01 10.83
C ILE A 30 -0.60 1.43 10.95
N GLU A 31 -0.97 2.46 10.20
CA GLU A 31 -2.35 2.98 10.16
C GLU A 31 -3.22 2.24 9.16
N ASP A 32 -2.65 1.82 8.03
CA ASP A 32 -3.35 1.12 6.98
C ASP A 32 -2.41 0.29 6.09
N ILE A 33 -2.95 -0.76 5.47
CA ILE A 33 -2.30 -1.53 4.42
C ILE A 33 -3.28 -1.89 3.32
N ASN A 34 -2.82 -1.88 2.08
CA ASN A 34 -3.59 -2.33 0.93
C ASN A 34 -2.66 -2.99 -0.10
N PRO A 35 -2.93 -4.21 -0.60
CA PRO A 35 -3.98 -5.12 -0.13
C PRO A 35 -3.78 -5.52 1.33
N GLY A 36 -4.89 -5.78 2.01
CA GLY A 36 -4.91 -6.35 3.36
C GLY A 36 -4.68 -7.87 3.37
N PRO A 37 -4.59 -8.47 4.57
CA PRO A 37 -4.38 -9.91 4.72
C PRO A 37 -5.57 -10.71 4.16
N GLY A 38 -5.29 -11.56 3.17
CA GLY A 38 -6.29 -12.41 2.50
C GLY A 38 -7.09 -11.71 1.41
N ASP A 39 -6.76 -10.46 1.07
CA ASP A 39 -7.42 -9.76 -0.03
C ASP A 39 -7.04 -10.36 -1.39
N GLU A 40 -7.98 -10.32 -2.32
CA GLU A 40 -7.80 -10.74 -3.71
C GLU A 40 -7.63 -9.51 -4.60
N VAL A 41 -6.60 -9.49 -5.43
CA VAL A 41 -6.22 -8.35 -6.27
C VAL A 41 -5.82 -8.77 -7.69
N LEU A 42 -5.68 -7.77 -8.56
CA LEU A 42 -5.14 -7.98 -9.91
C LEU A 42 -3.61 -8.06 -9.87
N ARG A 43 -3.04 -8.68 -10.90
CA ARG A 43 -1.58 -8.83 -11.07
C ARG A 43 -0.79 -7.50 -11.13
N GLN A 44 -1.48 -6.39 -11.39
CA GLN A 44 -0.93 -5.03 -11.50
C GLN A 44 -1.41 -4.10 -10.37
N SER A 45 -1.96 -4.65 -9.28
CA SER A 45 -2.41 -3.85 -8.14
C SER A 45 -1.23 -3.26 -7.37
N GLN A 46 -1.46 -2.11 -6.74
CA GLN A 46 -0.49 -1.46 -5.87
C GLN A 46 -0.44 -2.15 -4.50
N VAL A 47 0.76 -2.32 -3.96
CA VAL A 47 1.01 -2.61 -2.54
C VAL A 47 1.35 -1.30 -1.84
N PHE A 48 0.67 -1.01 -0.74
CA PHE A 48 0.67 0.26 -0.02
C PHE A 48 0.66 0.01 1.49
N VAL A 49 1.44 0.80 2.22
CA VAL A 49 1.48 0.82 3.69
C VAL A 49 1.51 2.27 4.14
N ASP A 50 0.63 2.60 5.08
CA ASP A 50 0.54 3.88 5.75
C ASP A 50 1.02 3.75 7.20
N PHE A 51 1.90 4.65 7.63
CA PHE A 51 2.47 4.64 8.97
C PHE A 51 2.03 5.87 9.75
N ILE A 52 2.02 5.75 11.07
CA ILE A 52 1.97 6.93 11.93
C ILE A 52 3.21 7.80 11.71
N ASP A 53 3.11 9.07 12.07
CA ASP A 53 4.20 10.03 11.91
C ASP A 53 5.55 9.55 12.47
N GLY A 54 6.61 9.85 11.71
CA GLY A 54 8.00 9.67 12.15
C GLY A 54 8.57 8.27 11.93
N TYR A 55 7.97 7.48 11.03
CA TYR A 55 8.45 6.16 10.64
C TYR A 55 8.95 6.13 9.21
N GLU A 56 10.03 5.40 8.97
CA GLU A 56 10.53 5.04 7.64
C GLU A 56 10.42 3.54 7.44
N ALA A 57 10.46 3.10 6.17
CA ALA A 57 10.36 1.69 5.84
C ALA A 57 11.08 1.25 4.56
N THR A 58 11.32 -0.06 4.48
CA THR A 58 11.55 -0.78 3.23
C THR A 58 10.45 -1.82 3.01
N LEU A 59 10.24 -2.20 1.75
CA LEU A 59 9.24 -3.18 1.35
C LEU A 59 9.92 -4.37 0.65
N MET A 60 9.47 -5.57 1.01
CA MET A 60 9.88 -6.82 0.39
C MET A 60 8.62 -7.60 -0.02
N ILE A 61 8.64 -8.20 -1.21
CA ILE A 61 7.56 -9.06 -1.69
C ILE A 61 8.18 -10.37 -2.16
N ASP A 62 7.65 -11.50 -1.68
CA ASP A 62 8.13 -12.87 -1.99
C ASP A 62 9.62 -13.09 -1.77
N GLY A 63 10.20 -12.40 -0.78
CA GLY A 63 11.63 -12.46 -0.49
C GLY A 63 12.50 -11.54 -1.35
N ILE A 64 11.91 -10.76 -2.27
CA ILE A 64 12.62 -9.76 -3.09
C ILE A 64 12.53 -8.41 -2.38
N GLU A 65 13.67 -7.93 -1.84
CA GLU A 65 13.76 -6.58 -1.29
C GLU A 65 13.68 -5.55 -2.42
N LEU A 66 12.70 -4.66 -2.34
CA LEU A 66 12.50 -3.63 -3.35
C LEU A 66 13.46 -2.47 -3.07
N PRO A 67 14.19 -1.96 -4.07
CA PRO A 67 14.85 -0.67 -3.96
C PRO A 67 13.82 0.39 -3.56
N VAL A 68 14.21 1.32 -2.68
CA VAL A 68 13.35 2.40 -2.22
C VAL A 68 13.88 3.71 -2.79
N THR A 69 13.01 4.47 -3.45
CA THR A 69 13.26 5.86 -3.80
C THR A 69 12.38 6.75 -2.94
N ARG A 70 12.97 7.81 -2.39
CA ARG A 70 12.20 8.78 -1.61
C ARG A 70 11.62 9.86 -2.52
N LEU A 71 10.36 10.22 -2.30
CA LEU A 71 9.65 11.18 -3.15
C LEU A 71 10.25 12.60 -3.07
N ASP A 72 10.80 12.98 -1.91
CA ASP A 72 11.53 14.24 -1.72
C ASP A 72 12.80 14.30 -2.59
N GLU A 73 13.50 13.19 -2.79
CA GLU A 73 14.69 13.12 -3.66
C GLU A 73 14.34 13.28 -5.15
N LEU A 74 13.20 12.72 -5.59
CA LEU A 74 12.72 12.87 -6.97
C LEU A 74 12.38 14.31 -7.33
N THR A 75 11.84 15.06 -6.37
CA THR A 75 11.48 16.47 -6.52
C THR A 75 12.66 17.42 -6.25
N SER A 76 13.71 16.94 -5.59
CA SER A 76 14.90 17.72 -5.22
C SER A 76 15.91 17.94 -6.36
N ASN A 77 15.72 17.36 -7.55
CA ASN A 77 16.52 17.65 -8.75
C ASN A 77 16.34 19.08 -9.31
N GLY A 78 15.79 20.02 -8.53
CA GLY A 78 15.71 21.44 -8.86
C GLY A 78 14.67 21.81 -9.92
N ALA A 79 14.00 20.84 -10.51
CA ALA A 79 12.86 21.04 -11.39
C ALA A 79 11.59 20.91 -10.57
N THR A 80 11.00 22.03 -10.13
CA THR A 80 9.58 22.04 -9.81
C THR A 80 8.86 21.62 -11.09
N PRO A 81 8.17 20.46 -11.12
CA PRO A 81 7.42 20.08 -12.30
C PRO A 81 6.46 21.24 -12.60
N ARG A 82 6.47 21.73 -13.84
CA ARG A 82 5.46 22.74 -14.24
C ARG A 82 4.09 22.15 -13.92
N PRO A 83 3.09 22.94 -13.52
CA PRO A 83 1.73 22.43 -13.42
C PRO A 83 1.36 21.66 -14.70
N GLY A 84 1.06 20.36 -14.59
CA GLY A 84 0.82 19.45 -15.72
C GLY A 84 2.03 18.67 -16.26
N ALA A 85 3.22 18.82 -15.68
CA ALA A 85 4.38 18.00 -16.00
C ALA A 85 4.26 16.62 -15.36
N GLN A 86 4.46 15.58 -16.16
CA GLN A 86 4.52 14.21 -15.70
C GLN A 86 5.84 13.97 -14.96
N VAL A 87 5.76 13.46 -13.73
CA VAL A 87 6.93 12.98 -12.99
C VAL A 87 7.10 11.52 -13.37
N ASP A 88 8.25 11.18 -13.95
CA ASP A 88 8.60 9.78 -14.19
C ASP A 88 8.86 9.12 -12.83
N ILE A 89 7.97 8.21 -12.45
CA ILE A 89 8.12 7.41 -11.23
C ILE A 89 9.10 6.29 -11.53
N PRO A 90 10.19 6.15 -10.77
CA PRO A 90 11.13 5.06 -10.98
C PRO A 90 10.48 3.70 -10.69
N PRO A 91 11.00 2.62 -11.28
CA PRO A 91 10.47 1.27 -11.09
C PRO A 91 10.94 0.66 -9.76
N THR A 92 10.65 1.34 -8.66
CA THR A 92 11.07 1.05 -7.30
C THR A 92 9.90 1.21 -6.33
N ALA A 93 10.07 0.79 -5.08
CA ALA A 93 9.15 1.22 -4.04
C ALA A 93 9.34 2.73 -3.81
N ILE A 94 8.24 3.48 -3.71
CA ILE A 94 8.25 4.92 -3.46
C ILE A 94 7.89 5.15 -2.01
N TYR A 95 8.79 5.77 -1.27
CA TYR A 95 8.54 6.23 0.09
C TYR A 95 8.29 7.74 0.09
N ASP A 96 7.14 8.17 0.60
CA ASP A 96 6.79 9.58 0.75
C ASP A 96 6.99 10.00 2.22
N PRO A 97 8.08 10.72 2.55
CA PRO A 97 8.34 11.19 3.91
C PRO A 97 7.39 12.29 4.38
N GLY A 98 6.65 12.94 3.48
CA GLY A 98 5.65 13.93 3.83
C GLY A 98 4.38 13.31 4.40
N ASN A 99 4.06 12.08 3.97
CA ASN A 99 2.87 11.34 4.38
C ASN A 99 3.19 10.05 5.16
N TYR A 100 4.48 9.70 5.33
CA TYR A 100 4.93 8.44 5.95
C TYR A 100 4.29 7.20 5.30
N THR A 101 4.29 7.16 3.96
CA THR A 101 3.74 6.03 3.21
C THR A 101 4.83 5.36 2.37
N ILE A 102 4.72 4.05 2.18
CA ILE A 102 5.50 3.33 1.17
C ILE A 102 4.56 2.61 0.22
N SER A 103 4.83 2.72 -1.07
CA SER A 103 4.03 2.06 -2.10
C SER A 103 4.87 1.46 -3.21
N PHE A 104 4.34 0.41 -3.84
CA PHE A 104 4.95 -0.25 -4.98
C PHE A 104 3.88 -0.69 -5.97
N VAL A 105 4.10 -0.39 -7.25
CA VAL A 105 3.28 -0.87 -8.36
C VAL A 105 4.19 -1.69 -9.26
N PRO A 106 3.85 -2.97 -9.55
CA PRO A 106 4.55 -3.74 -10.55
C PRO A 106 4.57 -3.00 -11.89
N GLN A 107 5.73 -2.94 -12.53
CA GLN A 107 5.91 -2.23 -13.79
C GLN A 107 7.17 -2.69 -14.51
N ASP A 108 7.27 -2.41 -15.80
CA ASP A 108 8.46 -2.73 -16.58
C ASP A 108 9.72 -2.08 -15.98
N GLY A 109 10.78 -2.87 -15.86
CA GLY A 109 12.04 -2.44 -15.26
C GLY A 109 12.11 -2.54 -13.73
N ALA A 110 11.01 -2.89 -13.06
CA ALA A 110 11.02 -3.15 -11.62
C ALA A 110 11.51 -4.58 -11.31
N PRO A 111 11.98 -4.87 -10.09
CA PRO A 111 12.30 -6.24 -9.67
C PRO A 111 11.12 -7.20 -9.80
N ILE A 112 9.89 -6.69 -9.71
CA ILE A 112 8.64 -7.41 -9.94
C ILE A 112 7.85 -6.63 -11.00
N THR A 113 7.72 -7.20 -12.19
CA THR A 113 7.02 -6.55 -13.31
C THR A 113 5.52 -6.81 -13.33
N GLU A 114 5.11 -7.92 -12.71
CA GLU A 114 3.72 -8.31 -12.42
C GLU A 114 3.71 -9.36 -11.31
N PHE A 115 2.62 -9.45 -10.55
CA PHE A 115 2.43 -10.56 -9.63
C PHE A 115 2.11 -11.85 -10.41
N ALA A 116 2.61 -12.99 -9.93
CA ALA A 116 2.19 -14.29 -10.45
C ALA A 116 0.73 -14.56 -10.05
N GLN A 117 0.08 -15.56 -10.63
CA GLN A 117 -1.19 -16.01 -10.07
C GLN A 117 -0.95 -16.74 -8.74
N GLY A 118 -1.74 -16.41 -7.72
CA GLY A 118 -1.74 -17.09 -6.41
C GLY A 118 -1.33 -16.18 -5.25
N VAL A 119 -0.88 -16.81 -4.16
CA VAL A 119 -0.58 -16.11 -2.90
C VAL A 119 0.79 -15.45 -2.95
N HIS A 120 0.83 -14.18 -2.59
CA HIS A 120 2.01 -13.35 -2.45
C HIS A 120 2.19 -12.90 -1.00
N LYS A 121 3.45 -12.84 -0.54
CA LYS A 121 3.78 -12.41 0.82
C LYS A 121 4.49 -11.06 0.79
N ALA A 122 3.81 -10.03 1.28
CA ALA A 122 4.42 -8.73 1.54
C ALA A 122 5.02 -8.70 2.95
N THR A 123 6.17 -8.05 3.09
CA THR A 123 6.83 -7.79 4.36
C THR A 123 7.36 -6.38 4.36
N VAL A 124 6.90 -5.59 5.32
CA VAL A 124 7.38 -4.23 5.53
C VAL A 124 8.32 -4.22 6.73
N THR A 125 9.49 -3.61 6.56
CA THR A 125 10.46 -3.41 7.63
C THR A 125 10.54 -1.93 7.93
N TYR A 126 10.22 -1.53 9.15
CA TYR A 126 10.01 -0.13 9.52
C TYR A 126 10.69 0.23 10.84
N TRP A 127 11.12 1.48 10.96
CA TRP A 127 11.78 2.03 12.15
C TRP A 127 11.36 3.47 12.36
N LYS A 128 11.48 3.95 13.61
CA LYS A 128 11.37 5.39 13.86
C LYS A 128 12.58 6.08 13.24
N VAL A 129 12.35 7.18 12.54
CA VAL A 129 13.40 8.01 11.92
C VAL A 129 14.51 8.33 12.92
N ILE A 130 14.14 8.68 14.16
CA ILE A 130 15.08 9.06 15.22
C ILE A 130 15.93 7.90 15.77
N ASP A 131 15.46 6.66 15.64
CA ASP A 131 16.14 5.48 16.17
C ASP A 131 17.03 4.80 15.11
N GLY A 132 16.71 5.03 13.83
CA GLY A 132 17.41 4.46 12.68
C GLY A 132 17.08 2.98 12.42
N LYS A 133 17.58 2.48 11.28
CA LYS A 133 17.28 1.14 10.76
C LYS A 133 17.73 0.00 11.69
N ASP A 134 18.72 0.23 12.55
CA ASP A 134 19.20 -0.77 13.52
C ASP A 134 18.13 -1.16 14.57
N LYS A 135 17.07 -0.37 14.72
CA LYS A 135 15.92 -0.64 15.59
C LYS A 135 14.67 -1.06 14.83
N ALA A 136 14.83 -1.48 13.57
CA ALA A 136 13.71 -1.85 12.73
C ALA A 136 12.92 -3.05 13.28
N LYS A 137 11.63 -3.01 12.97
CA LYS A 137 10.67 -4.09 13.18
C LYS A 137 10.13 -4.49 11.83
N SER A 138 9.58 -5.70 11.74
CA SER A 138 8.96 -6.17 10.51
C SER A 138 7.54 -6.64 10.77
N PHE A 139 6.67 -6.46 9.77
CA PHE A 139 5.33 -7.00 9.73
C PHE A 139 5.10 -7.63 8.36
N SER A 140 4.51 -8.83 8.34
CA SER A 140 4.25 -9.58 7.10
C SER A 140 2.77 -9.93 7.01
N TRP A 141 2.26 -9.91 5.79
CA TRP A 141 0.92 -10.36 5.45
C TRP A 141 0.91 -11.00 4.07
N GLU A 142 -0.18 -11.68 3.74
CA GLU A 142 -0.37 -12.38 2.48
C GLU A 142 -1.61 -11.85 1.77
N PHE A 143 -1.56 -11.79 0.43
CA PHE A 143 -2.67 -11.44 -0.45
C PHE A 143 -2.66 -12.36 -1.68
N GLU A 144 -3.76 -12.48 -2.40
CA GLU A 144 -3.89 -13.34 -3.58
C GLU A 144 -4.02 -12.50 -4.86
N ALA A 145 -3.21 -12.81 -5.88
CA ALA A 145 -3.27 -12.17 -7.18
C ALA A 145 -3.89 -13.10 -8.24
N ASN A 146 -4.85 -12.57 -9.02
CA ASN A 146 -5.54 -13.28 -10.10
C ASN A 146 -5.40 -12.59 -11.46
#